data_AF-A0A4R7FMX5-F1
#
_entry.id   AF-A0A4R7FMX5-F1
#
_cell.length_a   1.000
_cell.length_b   1.000
_cell.length_c   1.000
_cell.angle_alpha   90.00
_cell.angle_beta   90.00
_cell.angle_gamma   90.00
#
_symmetry.space_group_name_H-M   'P 1'
#
loop_
_entity.id
_entity.type
_entity.pdbx_description
1 polymer ?
#
loop_
_entity_poly.entity_id
_entity_poly.type
_entity_poly.pdbx_seq_one_letter_code
_entity_poly.pdbx_strand_id
1 'polypeptide(L)'
;MSQQYLTAALYQFIDLPEFAQWQQPLQALCDQHQVKGLLLLAHEGINGTIAGLPGDVQAVLDWLKRDPRLANLVHKEAHADSNPFYRMRVRLKQEIVTLGVPELNPALNAGQYVKPEDWNALISQPDVVLVDTRNDYEVGIGSFEGAINPHTKSFTEFPQWVAEQSQPGGALHGKQKVAMFCTGGIRCEKSTAYMKTQGFEDVYHLEGGILKYLETVAEDASMWWGDCFVFDERVSVGHGLVRGPHQLCRSCRMPLGADELAHVHYVRGVSCPYCHGSRTPEQLQSLAERQRQMDLAQERGDTHLGHTQASSQQSRQQKTAAQQEALQGLPVLYSFRRCPYAMRARLALAYAGIACQLREVVLKDKPQALLDASPKATVPVLVLADGTVLEESLEIMIWALRQNDPDQWLSPTAGSLDEMQALIARHDSEFKPALDRCKYPSRYPQADAAAAAATANEFLGALNQQLAATGYLFGRDPSLADMAIRPFVRQFAGIDEAAWQNHPWPHLQAWLLRLTDSALFEQVMEKYPAWHPDEAGVLFR
;
A
#
# COMPACT_ATOMS: atom_id res chain seq x y z
N MET A 1 17.10 1.31 -40.83
CA MET A 1 16.61 0.16 -40.04
C MET A 1 15.96 0.75 -38.80
N SER A 2 14.69 0.44 -38.52
CA SER A 2 14.06 0.85 -37.25
C SER A 2 14.88 0.25 -36.10
N GLN A 3 15.19 1.04 -35.07
CA GLN A 3 15.82 0.50 -33.88
C GLN A 3 14.79 -0.38 -33.17
N GLN A 4 15.06 -1.69 -33.11
CA GLN A 4 14.25 -2.61 -32.32
C GLN A 4 14.65 -2.50 -30.84
N TYR A 5 13.64 -2.38 -29.98
CA TYR A 5 13.78 -2.44 -28.53
C TYR A 5 13.80 -3.90 -28.09
N LEU A 6 14.71 -4.20 -27.17
CA LEU A 6 14.78 -5.49 -26.47
C LEU A 6 14.04 -5.38 -25.15
N THR A 7 13.16 -6.32 -24.86
CA THR A 7 12.52 -6.50 -23.56
C THR A 7 13.06 -7.76 -22.91
N ALA A 8 13.64 -7.63 -21.71
CA ALA A 8 14.14 -8.74 -20.92
C ALA A 8 13.27 -8.94 -19.66
N ALA A 9 12.64 -10.11 -19.53
CA ALA A 9 11.97 -10.55 -18.31
C ALA A 9 12.90 -11.50 -17.53
N LEU A 10 13.09 -11.25 -16.25
CA LEU A 10 14.06 -11.96 -15.42
C LEU A 10 13.53 -12.18 -14.01
N TYR A 11 13.91 -13.30 -13.41
CA TYR A 11 13.78 -13.50 -11.97
C TYR A 11 14.84 -14.48 -11.50
N GLN A 12 15.22 -14.38 -10.23
CA GLN A 12 16.03 -15.40 -9.57
C GLN A 12 15.77 -15.35 -8.07
N PHE A 13 15.42 -16.50 -7.50
CA PHE A 13 15.39 -16.70 -6.06
C PHE A 13 16.80 -16.98 -5.56
N ILE A 14 17.35 -16.08 -4.75
CA ILE A 14 18.69 -16.20 -4.18
C ILE A 14 18.79 -15.29 -2.96
N ASP A 15 19.60 -15.69 -1.98
CA ASP A 15 19.73 -14.94 -0.74
C ASP A 15 20.53 -13.63 -0.93
N LEU A 16 19.83 -12.49 -0.80
CA LEU A 16 20.34 -11.14 -0.97
C LEU A 16 20.08 -10.29 0.28
N PRO A 17 20.77 -10.53 1.41
CA PRO A 17 20.56 -9.74 2.63
C PRO A 17 20.79 -8.23 2.44
N GLU A 18 21.70 -7.87 1.52
CA GLU A 18 22.07 -6.50 1.21
C GLU A 18 21.28 -5.87 0.04
N PHE A 19 20.16 -6.48 -0.38
CA PHE A 19 19.37 -6.03 -1.54
C PHE A 19 18.97 -4.55 -1.47
N ALA A 20 18.77 -4.00 -0.27
CA ALA A 20 18.41 -2.60 -0.08
C ALA A 20 19.48 -1.64 -0.63
N GLN A 21 20.76 -2.02 -0.53
CA GLN A 21 21.89 -1.21 -1.00
C GLN A 21 21.95 -1.14 -2.53
N TRP A 22 21.30 -2.08 -3.23
CA TRP A 22 21.35 -2.17 -4.69
C TRP A 22 20.36 -1.23 -5.38
N GLN A 23 19.34 -0.74 -4.67
CA GLN A 23 18.25 0.01 -5.27
C GLN A 23 18.74 1.25 -6.03
N GLN A 24 19.55 2.10 -5.38
CA GLN A 24 20.01 3.34 -5.99
C GLN A 24 21.03 3.10 -7.12
N PRO A 25 22.09 2.28 -6.93
CA PRO A 25 23.04 1.98 -8.01
C PRO A 25 22.37 1.37 -9.25
N LEU A 26 21.45 0.42 -9.07
CA LEU A 26 20.75 -0.23 -10.17
C LEU A 26 19.79 0.73 -10.89
N GLN A 27 19.11 1.60 -10.14
CA GLN A 27 18.25 2.65 -10.73
C GLN A 27 19.10 3.62 -11.58
N ALA A 28 20.22 4.11 -11.03
CA ALA A 28 21.12 5.01 -11.74
C ALA A 28 21.71 4.38 -13.01
N LEU A 29 22.09 3.10 -12.95
CA LEU A 29 22.57 2.36 -14.11
C LEU A 29 21.49 2.26 -15.20
N CYS A 30 20.26 1.90 -14.82
CA CYS A 30 19.15 1.82 -15.79
C CYS A 30 18.87 3.19 -16.41
N ASP A 31 18.88 4.26 -15.62
CA ASP A 31 18.66 5.63 -16.12
C ASP A 31 19.79 6.08 -17.07
N GLN A 32 21.05 5.76 -16.74
CA GLN A 32 22.22 6.03 -17.60
C GLN A 32 22.11 5.33 -18.95
N HIS A 33 21.63 4.08 -18.96
CA HIS A 33 21.43 3.27 -20.16
C HIS A 33 20.04 3.47 -20.79
N GLN A 34 19.25 4.45 -20.34
CA GLN A 34 17.90 4.72 -20.85
C GLN A 34 16.95 3.51 -20.84
N VAL A 35 17.24 2.53 -19.97
CA VAL A 35 16.44 1.32 -19.78
C VAL A 35 15.22 1.68 -18.93
N LYS A 36 14.05 1.22 -19.36
CA LYS A 36 12.77 1.44 -18.68
C LYS A 36 12.18 0.12 -18.23
N GLY A 37 11.26 0.13 -17.26
CA GLY A 37 10.70 -1.11 -16.71
C GLY A 37 10.53 -1.08 -15.20
N LEU A 38 10.49 -2.27 -14.62
CA LEU A 38 10.36 -2.49 -13.19
C LEU A 38 11.29 -3.62 -12.76
N LEU A 39 12.13 -3.35 -11.77
CA LEU A 39 12.89 -4.36 -11.02
C LEU A 39 12.44 -4.32 -9.56
N LEU A 40 12.14 -5.49 -9.02
CA LEU A 40 11.79 -5.75 -7.63
C LEU A 40 12.97 -6.44 -6.97
N LEU A 41 13.40 -5.90 -5.84
CA LEU A 41 14.45 -6.46 -5.00
C LEU A 41 13.83 -6.82 -3.64
N ALA A 42 14.12 -8.01 -3.16
CA ALA A 42 13.80 -8.45 -1.80
C ALA A 42 14.97 -9.27 -1.26
N HIS A 43 14.92 -9.59 0.02
CA HIS A 43 15.89 -10.51 0.63
C HIS A 43 15.95 -11.86 -0.11
N GLU A 44 14.82 -12.32 -0.64
CA GLU A 44 14.69 -13.58 -1.38
C GLU A 44 15.13 -13.51 -2.86
N GLY A 45 15.58 -12.37 -3.37
CA GLY A 45 16.16 -12.26 -4.71
C GLY A 45 15.69 -11.06 -5.54
N ILE A 46 15.60 -11.28 -6.86
CA ILE A 46 15.25 -10.26 -7.86
C ILE A 46 14.17 -10.75 -8.83
N ASN A 47 13.27 -9.86 -9.24
CA ASN A 47 12.28 -10.10 -10.29
C ASN A 47 12.04 -8.82 -11.08
N GLY A 48 11.87 -8.91 -12.39
CA GLY A 48 11.38 -7.76 -13.14
C GLY A 48 11.32 -7.94 -14.64
N THR A 49 10.96 -6.85 -15.29
CA THR A 49 10.97 -6.73 -16.74
C THR A 49 11.48 -5.35 -17.10
N ILE A 50 12.49 -5.34 -17.96
CA ILE A 50 13.16 -4.12 -18.43
C ILE A 50 13.19 -4.09 -19.95
N ALA A 51 13.19 -2.91 -20.54
CA ALA A 51 13.31 -2.74 -21.98
C ALA A 51 14.11 -1.48 -22.35
N GLY A 52 14.87 -1.60 -23.42
CA GLY A 52 15.79 -0.57 -23.93
C GLY A 52 16.37 -1.00 -25.27
N LEU A 53 17.41 -0.30 -25.73
CA LEU A 53 18.19 -0.82 -26.86
C LEU A 53 18.94 -2.09 -26.41
N PRO A 54 19.23 -3.04 -27.33
CA PRO A 54 19.86 -4.30 -26.96
C PRO A 54 21.14 -4.15 -26.12
N GLY A 55 22.04 -3.24 -26.52
CA GLY A 55 23.28 -2.99 -25.77
C GLY A 55 23.07 -2.39 -24.38
N ASP A 56 22.02 -1.59 -24.21
CA ASP A 56 21.68 -0.96 -22.94
C ASP A 56 21.06 -1.94 -21.96
N VAL A 57 20.16 -2.81 -22.44
CA VAL A 57 19.61 -3.91 -21.63
C VAL A 57 20.72 -4.88 -21.24
N GLN A 58 21.62 -5.21 -22.17
CA GLN A 58 22.76 -6.08 -21.89
C GLN A 58 23.66 -5.49 -20.80
N ALA A 59 23.93 -4.18 -20.81
CA ALA A 59 24.73 -3.54 -19.76
C ALA A 59 24.12 -3.69 -18.36
N VAL A 60 22.80 -3.62 -18.24
CA VAL A 60 22.08 -3.85 -16.97
C VAL A 60 22.18 -5.32 -16.55
N LEU A 61 21.98 -6.26 -17.48
CA LEU A 61 22.10 -7.70 -17.20
C LEU A 61 23.53 -8.08 -16.80
N ASP A 62 24.54 -7.53 -17.46
CA ASP A 62 25.94 -7.76 -17.14
C ASP A 62 26.27 -7.21 -15.75
N TRP A 63 25.75 -6.04 -15.38
CA TRP A 63 25.93 -5.50 -14.03
C TRP A 63 25.35 -6.42 -12.96
N LEU A 64 24.14 -6.96 -13.18
CA LEU A 64 23.53 -7.93 -12.26
C LEU A 64 24.40 -9.19 -12.15
N LYS A 65 24.90 -9.71 -13.27
CA LYS A 65 25.72 -10.93 -13.34
C LYS A 65 27.14 -10.77 -12.78
N ARG A 66 27.57 -9.56 -12.42
CA ARG A 66 28.85 -9.33 -11.72
C ARG A 66 28.84 -9.87 -10.30
N ASP A 67 27.68 -9.89 -9.64
CA ASP A 67 27.55 -10.56 -8.36
C ASP A 67 27.56 -12.08 -8.59
N PRO A 68 28.48 -12.85 -7.97
CA PRO A 68 28.57 -14.29 -8.17
C PRO A 68 27.25 -15.05 -7.92
N ARG A 69 26.38 -14.52 -7.05
CA ARG A 69 25.07 -15.11 -6.75
C ARG A 69 24.10 -15.03 -7.92
N LEU A 70 24.27 -14.05 -8.81
CA LEU A 70 23.44 -13.82 -9.99
C LEU A 70 24.17 -14.13 -11.30
N ALA A 71 25.35 -14.74 -11.27
CA ALA A 71 26.12 -15.08 -12.47
C ALA A 71 25.30 -15.96 -13.46
N ASN A 72 24.43 -16.81 -12.92
CA ASN A 72 23.55 -17.70 -13.68
C ASN A 72 22.13 -17.14 -13.89
N LEU A 73 21.91 -15.83 -13.70
CA LEU A 73 20.62 -15.20 -13.93
C LEU A 73 20.15 -15.48 -15.37
N VAL A 74 19.05 -16.22 -15.47
CA VAL A 74 18.37 -16.49 -16.73
C VAL A 74 17.34 -15.39 -16.98
N HIS A 75 17.27 -14.92 -18.21
CA HIS A 75 16.29 -13.94 -18.66
C HIS A 75 15.70 -14.38 -19.99
N LYS A 76 14.48 -13.93 -20.28
CA LYS A 76 13.76 -14.17 -21.53
C LYS A 76 13.66 -12.88 -22.31
N GLU A 77 13.83 -12.97 -23.62
CA GLU A 77 13.90 -11.81 -24.50
C GLU A 77 12.72 -11.76 -25.47
N ALA A 78 12.26 -10.54 -25.75
CA ALA A 78 11.30 -10.26 -26.81
C ALA A 78 11.66 -8.95 -27.49
N HIS A 79 11.48 -8.89 -28.81
CA HIS A 79 11.77 -7.70 -29.62
C HIS A 79 10.48 -6.93 -29.92
N ALA A 80 10.57 -5.60 -29.95
CA ALA A 80 9.45 -4.72 -30.28
C ALA A 80 9.92 -3.45 -31.00
N ASP A 81 9.04 -2.86 -31.81
CA ASP A 81 9.34 -1.59 -32.52
C ASP A 81 9.28 -0.37 -31.60
N SER A 82 8.83 -0.54 -30.36
CA SER A 82 8.70 0.53 -29.38
C SER A 82 8.96 0.02 -27.96
N ASN A 83 9.46 0.88 -27.08
CA ASN A 83 9.64 0.54 -25.67
C ASN A 83 8.27 0.32 -24.98
N PRO A 84 8.00 -0.85 -24.38
CA PRO A 84 6.71 -1.15 -23.73
C PRO A 84 6.57 -0.50 -22.35
N PHE A 85 7.58 0.23 -21.87
CA PHE A 85 7.55 0.93 -20.60
C PHE A 85 7.75 2.43 -20.76
N TYR A 86 7.00 3.19 -19.96
CA TYR A 86 7.11 4.64 -19.94
C TYR A 86 8.29 5.15 -19.11
N ARG A 87 8.65 4.44 -18.04
CA ARG A 87 9.68 4.85 -17.06
C ARG A 87 10.35 3.63 -16.42
N MET A 88 11.51 3.86 -15.81
CA MET A 88 12.17 2.88 -14.95
C MET A 88 11.75 2.99 -13.49
N ARG A 89 11.69 1.86 -12.79
CA ARG A 89 11.54 1.79 -11.33
C ARG A 89 12.31 0.59 -10.76
N VAL A 90 13.18 0.84 -9.80
CA VAL A 90 13.72 -0.21 -8.90
C VAL A 90 13.04 -0.09 -7.54
N ARG A 91 12.42 -1.17 -7.04
CA ARG A 91 11.60 -1.17 -5.82
C ARG A 91 12.04 -2.24 -4.85
N LEU A 92 12.15 -1.83 -3.58
CA LEU A 92 12.29 -2.76 -2.47
C LEU A 92 10.93 -3.37 -2.11
N LYS A 93 10.93 -4.67 -1.86
CA LYS A 93 9.76 -5.46 -1.46
C LYS A 93 10.14 -6.43 -0.35
N GLN A 94 9.13 -6.93 0.35
CA GLN A 94 9.28 -8.06 1.27
C GLN A 94 9.47 -9.37 0.49
N GLU A 95 8.73 -9.50 -0.61
CA GLU A 95 8.78 -10.64 -1.52
C GLU A 95 8.84 -10.13 -2.97
N ILE A 96 9.66 -10.75 -3.82
CA ILE A 96 9.74 -10.46 -5.27
C ILE A 96 8.49 -10.96 -6.03
N VAL A 97 7.75 -11.88 -5.42
CA VAL A 97 6.38 -12.25 -5.76
C VAL A 97 5.65 -12.61 -4.47
N THR A 98 4.61 -11.86 -4.10
CA THR A 98 4.00 -11.94 -2.77
C THR A 98 3.00 -13.09 -2.70
N LEU A 99 3.36 -14.17 -2.01
CA LEU A 99 2.43 -15.23 -1.63
C LEU A 99 1.91 -15.03 -0.20
N GLY A 100 2.69 -14.40 0.68
CA GLY A 100 2.29 -14.12 2.06
C GLY A 100 2.39 -15.32 3.01
N VAL A 101 3.17 -16.34 2.65
CA VAL A 101 3.47 -17.50 3.50
C VAL A 101 4.89 -17.32 4.06
N PRO A 102 5.06 -17.03 5.36
CA PRO A 102 6.37 -16.88 5.98
C PRO A 102 7.22 -18.15 5.83
N GLU A 103 8.55 -17.99 5.80
CA GLU A 103 9.54 -19.08 5.80
C GLU A 103 9.53 -20.03 4.59
N LEU A 104 8.62 -19.82 3.63
CA LEU A 104 8.64 -20.56 2.38
C LEU A 104 9.90 -20.18 1.58
N ASN A 105 10.80 -21.14 1.39
CA ASN A 105 11.98 -20.98 0.55
C ASN A 105 11.78 -21.69 -0.80
N PRO A 106 11.47 -20.96 -1.90
CA PRO A 106 11.23 -21.56 -3.21
C PRO A 106 12.48 -22.21 -3.79
N ALA A 107 13.67 -21.69 -3.48
CA ALA A 107 14.93 -22.21 -4.00
C ALA A 107 15.26 -23.63 -3.53
N LEU A 108 14.68 -24.07 -2.40
CA LEU A 108 14.90 -25.41 -1.85
C LEU A 108 13.73 -26.38 -2.12
N ASN A 109 12.54 -25.86 -2.40
CA ASN A 109 11.31 -26.64 -2.35
C ASN A 109 10.44 -26.56 -3.61
N ALA A 110 10.91 -25.99 -4.72
CA ALA A 110 10.14 -25.97 -5.96
C ALA A 110 9.62 -27.37 -6.39
N GLY A 111 8.52 -27.36 -7.14
CA GLY A 111 7.95 -28.54 -7.78
C GLY A 111 8.83 -29.06 -8.92
N GLN A 112 8.33 -30.08 -9.59
CA GLN A 112 9.00 -30.67 -10.75
C GLN A 112 8.80 -29.77 -11.98
N TYR A 113 9.90 -29.34 -12.59
CA TYR A 113 9.90 -28.61 -13.86
C TYR A 113 9.46 -29.53 -14.99
N VAL A 114 8.50 -29.05 -15.79
CA VAL A 114 7.99 -29.77 -16.96
C VAL A 114 8.15 -28.87 -18.16
N LYS A 115 8.87 -29.35 -19.16
CA LYS A 115 9.16 -28.58 -20.37
C LYS A 115 7.89 -28.36 -21.20
N PRO A 116 7.81 -27.29 -22.00
CA PRO A 116 6.66 -27.04 -22.86
C PRO A 116 6.27 -28.22 -23.77
N GLU A 117 7.25 -28.91 -24.34
CA GLU A 117 7.02 -30.08 -25.21
C GLU A 117 6.34 -31.26 -24.49
N ASP A 118 6.57 -31.41 -23.19
CA ASP A 118 5.99 -32.48 -22.36
C ASP A 118 4.72 -32.03 -21.64
N TRP A 119 4.43 -30.73 -21.63
CA TRP A 119 3.35 -30.13 -20.85
C TRP A 119 1.97 -30.66 -21.23
N ASN A 120 1.66 -30.70 -22.53
CA ASN A 120 0.37 -31.17 -23.03
C ASN A 120 0.07 -32.62 -22.62
N ALA A 121 1.10 -33.47 -22.66
CA ALA A 121 0.98 -34.87 -22.26
C ALA A 121 0.71 -35.02 -20.76
N LEU A 122 1.30 -34.16 -19.92
CA LEU A 122 1.01 -34.13 -18.48
C LEU A 122 -0.43 -33.67 -18.21
N ILE A 123 -0.83 -32.53 -18.76
CA ILE A 123 -2.12 -31.92 -18.43
C ILE A 123 -3.32 -32.64 -19.04
N SER A 124 -3.08 -33.52 -20.01
CA SER A 124 -4.10 -34.42 -20.57
C SER A 124 -4.35 -35.66 -19.69
N GLN A 125 -3.56 -35.90 -18.65
CA GLN A 125 -3.75 -37.04 -17.75
C GLN A 125 -4.97 -36.80 -16.84
N PRO A 126 -5.92 -37.76 -16.74
CA PRO A 126 -7.17 -37.56 -16.01
C PRO A 126 -7.01 -37.45 -14.49
N ASP A 127 -5.86 -37.88 -13.94
CA ASP A 127 -5.53 -37.82 -12.53
C ASP A 127 -4.74 -36.55 -12.13
N VAL A 128 -4.36 -35.71 -13.10
CA VAL A 128 -3.67 -34.43 -12.88
C VAL A 128 -4.68 -33.31 -12.73
N VAL A 129 -4.59 -32.55 -11.63
CA VAL A 129 -5.34 -31.30 -11.48
C VAL A 129 -4.52 -30.16 -12.08
N LEU A 130 -5.05 -29.53 -13.11
CA LEU A 130 -4.45 -28.35 -13.73
C LEU A 130 -4.95 -27.07 -13.07
N VAL A 131 -4.06 -26.23 -12.55
CA VAL A 131 -4.41 -24.99 -11.84
C VAL A 131 -3.70 -23.79 -12.45
N ASP A 132 -4.47 -22.78 -12.82
CA ASP A 132 -3.94 -21.48 -13.25
C ASP A 132 -3.63 -20.63 -12.02
N THR A 133 -2.35 -20.38 -11.73
CA THR A 133 -1.98 -19.61 -10.52
C THR A 133 -2.00 -18.11 -10.77
N ARG A 134 -2.61 -17.67 -11.88
CA ARG A 134 -2.75 -16.25 -12.21
C ARG A 134 -3.99 -15.64 -11.54
N ASN A 135 -4.08 -14.31 -11.57
CA ASN A 135 -5.27 -13.63 -11.07
C ASN A 135 -6.40 -13.74 -12.10
N ASP A 136 -7.64 -13.59 -11.65
CA ASP A 136 -8.85 -13.76 -12.45
C ASP A 136 -8.86 -12.93 -13.74
N TYR A 137 -8.37 -11.70 -13.71
CA TYR A 137 -8.27 -10.83 -14.89
C TYR A 137 -7.28 -11.35 -15.95
N GLU A 138 -6.29 -12.17 -15.57
CA GLU A 138 -5.33 -12.78 -16.48
C GLU A 138 -5.91 -14.05 -17.11
N VAL A 139 -6.70 -14.81 -16.34
CA VAL A 139 -7.40 -16.03 -16.81
C VAL A 139 -8.52 -15.66 -17.78
N GLY A 140 -9.24 -14.57 -17.53
CA GLY A 140 -10.38 -14.14 -18.34
C GLY A 140 -10.06 -13.84 -19.80
N ILE A 141 -8.79 -13.64 -20.17
CA ILE A 141 -8.39 -13.38 -21.56
C ILE A 141 -7.69 -14.56 -22.23
N GLY A 142 -7.40 -15.64 -21.50
CA GLY A 142 -6.74 -16.83 -22.04
C GLY A 142 -6.26 -17.75 -20.94
N SER A 143 -6.34 -19.07 -21.14
CA SER A 143 -5.84 -20.09 -20.22
C SER A 143 -5.60 -21.42 -20.97
N PHE A 144 -5.12 -22.44 -20.26
CA PHE A 144 -5.10 -23.80 -20.78
C PHE A 144 -6.49 -24.44 -20.69
N GLU A 145 -6.86 -25.25 -21.68
CA GLU A 145 -8.08 -26.03 -21.64
C GLU A 145 -8.11 -26.96 -20.41
N GLY A 146 -9.24 -26.99 -19.70
CA GLY A 146 -9.40 -27.80 -18.49
C GLY A 146 -8.73 -27.23 -17.22
N ALA A 147 -8.05 -26.09 -17.30
CA ALA A 147 -7.44 -25.46 -16.12
C ALA A 147 -8.49 -24.91 -15.15
N ILE A 148 -8.29 -25.15 -13.86
CA ILE A 148 -9.10 -24.54 -12.80
C ILE A 148 -8.66 -23.09 -12.61
N ASN A 149 -9.61 -22.17 -12.68
CA ASN A 149 -9.44 -20.78 -12.27
C ASN A 149 -9.69 -20.65 -10.75
N PRO A 150 -8.69 -20.24 -9.95
CA PRO A 150 -8.89 -19.98 -8.53
C PRO A 150 -9.78 -18.78 -8.21
N HIS A 151 -10.06 -17.93 -9.21
CA HIS A 151 -10.77 -16.65 -9.07
C HIS A 151 -10.10 -15.69 -8.07
N THR A 152 -8.78 -15.78 -7.95
CA THR A 152 -8.00 -14.91 -7.05
C THR A 152 -7.87 -13.51 -7.65
N LYS A 153 -8.06 -12.47 -6.83
CA LYS A 153 -7.76 -11.07 -7.21
C LYS A 153 -6.30 -10.73 -7.01
N SER A 154 -5.64 -11.43 -6.08
CA SER A 154 -4.23 -11.31 -5.73
C SER A 154 -3.66 -12.69 -5.45
N PHE A 155 -2.40 -12.93 -5.83
CA PHE A 155 -1.71 -14.19 -5.57
C PHE A 155 -1.59 -14.54 -4.07
N THR A 156 -1.71 -13.55 -3.18
CA THR A 156 -1.79 -13.76 -1.72
C THR A 156 -3.03 -14.54 -1.27
N GLU A 157 -4.06 -14.64 -2.10
CA GLU A 157 -5.29 -15.41 -1.82
C GLU A 157 -5.13 -16.90 -2.18
N PHE A 158 -4.07 -17.27 -2.91
CA PHE A 158 -3.83 -18.65 -3.34
C PHE A 158 -3.74 -19.65 -2.17
N PRO A 159 -3.06 -19.38 -1.05
CA PRO A 159 -3.04 -20.30 0.10
C PRO A 159 -4.43 -20.60 0.67
N GLN A 160 -5.29 -19.59 0.74
CA GLN A 160 -6.67 -19.77 1.19
C GLN A 160 -7.45 -20.66 0.22
N TRP A 161 -7.32 -20.41 -1.08
CA TRP A 161 -7.97 -21.24 -2.11
C TRP A 161 -7.53 -22.70 -2.02
N VAL A 162 -6.23 -22.97 -1.83
CA VAL A 162 -5.73 -24.36 -1.65
C VAL A 162 -6.36 -25.02 -0.43
N ALA A 163 -6.44 -24.31 0.70
CA ALA A 163 -7.04 -24.83 1.93
C ALA A 163 -8.52 -25.18 1.76
N GLU A 164 -9.27 -24.34 1.04
CA GLU A 164 -10.68 -24.55 0.71
C GLU A 164 -10.86 -25.75 -0.24
N GLN A 165 -10.08 -25.81 -1.33
CA GLN A 165 -10.19 -26.87 -2.33
C GLN A 165 -9.66 -28.23 -1.86
N SER A 166 -8.90 -28.28 -0.77
CA SER A 166 -8.43 -29.53 -0.17
C SER A 166 -9.49 -30.20 0.73
N GLN A 167 -10.53 -29.47 1.14
CA GLN A 167 -11.63 -30.02 1.94
C GLN A 167 -12.48 -31.02 1.14
N PRO A 168 -13.20 -31.96 1.79
CA PRO A 168 -14.10 -32.89 1.11
C PRO A 168 -15.05 -32.19 0.14
N GLY A 169 -15.02 -32.61 -1.13
CA GLY A 169 -15.81 -32.02 -2.22
C GLY A 169 -15.10 -30.89 -2.99
N GLY A 170 -13.94 -30.42 -2.53
CA GLY A 170 -13.08 -29.49 -3.26
C GLY A 170 -12.26 -30.16 -4.35
N ALA A 171 -11.77 -29.36 -5.31
CA ALA A 171 -11.09 -29.88 -6.50
C ALA A 171 -9.73 -30.54 -6.23
N LEU A 172 -9.09 -30.22 -5.11
CA LEU A 172 -7.80 -30.79 -4.68
C LEU A 172 -7.98 -31.97 -3.70
N HIS A 173 -9.20 -32.24 -3.26
CA HIS A 173 -9.46 -33.27 -2.25
C HIS A 173 -9.08 -34.67 -2.75
N GLY A 174 -8.18 -35.35 -2.04
CA GLY A 174 -7.72 -36.69 -2.39
C GLY A 174 -6.86 -36.76 -3.66
N LYS A 175 -6.42 -35.61 -4.19
CA LYS A 175 -5.58 -35.53 -5.37
C LYS A 175 -4.12 -35.44 -4.96
N GLN A 176 -3.27 -36.23 -5.60
CA GLN A 176 -1.82 -36.24 -5.35
C GLN A 176 -1.03 -35.49 -6.42
N LYS A 177 -1.57 -35.40 -7.64
CA LYS A 177 -0.91 -34.77 -8.78
C LYS A 177 -1.52 -33.41 -9.12
N VAL A 178 -0.71 -32.35 -9.05
CA VAL A 178 -1.14 -31.00 -9.38
C VAL A 178 -0.14 -30.35 -10.33
N ALA A 179 -0.61 -29.91 -11.49
CA ALA A 179 0.16 -29.15 -12.46
C ALA A 179 -0.24 -27.67 -12.39
N MET A 180 0.74 -26.80 -12.22
CA MET A 180 0.53 -25.35 -12.10
C MET A 180 1.28 -24.56 -13.15
N PHE A 181 0.70 -23.46 -13.60
CA PHE A 181 1.34 -22.56 -14.55
C PHE A 181 1.01 -21.10 -14.24
N CYS A 182 1.87 -20.22 -14.73
CA CYS A 182 1.65 -18.78 -14.76
C CYS A 182 2.39 -18.18 -15.97
N THR A 183 2.32 -16.86 -16.15
CA THR A 183 2.90 -16.16 -17.32
C THR A 183 4.38 -16.52 -17.53
N GLY A 184 5.21 -16.35 -16.50
CA GLY A 184 6.67 -16.45 -16.62
C GLY A 184 7.34 -17.52 -15.77
N GLY A 185 6.60 -18.25 -14.93
CA GLY A 185 7.11 -19.29 -14.03
C GLY A 185 7.24 -18.85 -12.55
N ILE A 186 7.52 -17.57 -12.27
CA ILE A 186 7.87 -17.12 -10.91
C ILE A 186 6.82 -17.40 -9.82
N ARG A 187 5.51 -17.30 -10.11
CA ARG A 187 4.47 -17.66 -9.12
C ARG A 187 4.50 -19.15 -8.83
N CYS A 188 4.78 -19.96 -9.84
CA CYS A 188 4.85 -21.40 -9.71
C CYS A 188 6.03 -21.86 -8.86
N GLU A 189 7.12 -21.09 -8.79
CA GLU A 189 8.22 -21.37 -7.84
C GLU A 189 7.69 -21.39 -6.39
N LYS A 190 6.84 -20.42 -6.04
CA LYS A 190 6.23 -20.33 -4.71
C LYS A 190 5.05 -21.27 -4.53
N SER A 191 4.12 -21.31 -5.48
CA SER A 191 2.90 -22.10 -5.34
C SER A 191 3.23 -23.58 -5.26
N THR A 192 4.19 -24.08 -6.05
CA THR A 192 4.59 -25.49 -5.99
C THR A 192 5.28 -25.85 -4.68
N ALA A 193 6.19 -24.99 -4.20
CA ALA A 193 6.81 -25.16 -2.89
C ALA A 193 5.78 -25.18 -1.78
N TYR A 194 4.80 -24.27 -1.83
CA TYR A 194 3.70 -24.24 -0.88
C TYR A 194 2.85 -25.51 -0.93
N MET A 195 2.44 -25.97 -2.12
CA MET A 195 1.67 -27.22 -2.28
C MET A 195 2.40 -28.42 -1.66
N LYS A 196 3.72 -28.54 -1.81
CA LYS A 196 4.49 -29.60 -1.15
C LYS A 196 4.41 -29.52 0.37
N THR A 197 4.42 -28.31 0.96
CA THR A 197 4.20 -28.15 2.42
C THR A 197 2.79 -28.55 2.87
N GLN A 198 1.82 -28.54 1.96
CA GLN A 198 0.45 -28.98 2.22
C GLN A 198 0.26 -30.50 2.03
N GLY A 199 1.32 -31.24 1.72
CA GLY A 199 1.29 -32.70 1.62
C GLY A 199 1.00 -33.27 0.22
N PHE A 200 1.06 -32.45 -0.83
CA PHE A 200 0.98 -32.94 -2.20
C PHE A 200 2.35 -33.49 -2.64
N GLU A 201 2.38 -34.75 -3.08
CA GLU A 201 3.63 -35.44 -3.47
C GLU A 201 4.10 -35.05 -4.87
N ASP A 202 3.18 -35.08 -5.85
CA ASP A 202 3.47 -34.90 -7.27
C ASP A 202 3.04 -33.51 -7.75
N VAL A 203 3.87 -32.52 -7.44
CA VAL A 203 3.61 -31.13 -7.79
C VAL A 203 4.49 -30.71 -8.96
N TYR A 204 3.86 -30.33 -10.07
CA TYR A 204 4.52 -29.95 -11.33
C TYR A 204 4.29 -28.47 -11.65
N HIS A 205 5.23 -27.86 -12.37
CA HIS A 205 4.99 -26.59 -13.02
C HIS A 205 5.62 -26.45 -14.41
N LEU A 206 5.01 -25.61 -15.23
CA LEU A 206 5.47 -25.34 -16.58
C LEU A 206 6.79 -24.54 -16.55
N GLU A 207 7.87 -25.17 -17.00
CA GLU A 207 9.18 -24.57 -17.11
C GLU A 207 9.12 -23.39 -18.08
N GLY A 208 9.52 -22.21 -17.60
CA GLY A 208 9.43 -20.99 -18.38
C GLY A 208 8.01 -20.42 -18.54
N GLY A 209 6.99 -21.05 -17.96
CA GLY A 209 5.60 -20.57 -17.98
C GLY A 209 4.98 -20.48 -19.38
N ILE A 210 3.81 -19.84 -19.45
CA ILE A 210 3.01 -19.72 -20.68
C ILE A 210 3.82 -19.07 -21.81
N LEU A 211 4.64 -18.06 -21.50
CA LEU A 211 5.43 -17.39 -22.54
C LEU A 211 6.39 -18.36 -23.25
N LYS A 212 7.02 -19.29 -22.52
CA LYS A 212 7.92 -20.27 -23.15
C LYS A 212 7.14 -21.28 -23.97
N TYR A 213 5.94 -21.65 -23.51
CA TYR A 213 5.04 -22.52 -24.23
C TYR A 213 4.58 -21.90 -25.56
N LEU A 214 4.09 -20.66 -25.54
CA LEU A 214 3.64 -19.95 -26.76
C LEU A 214 4.78 -19.65 -27.75
N GLU A 215 6.03 -19.64 -27.28
CA GLU A 215 7.22 -19.49 -28.12
C GLU A 215 7.60 -20.80 -28.84
N THR A 216 7.42 -21.95 -28.19
CA THR A 216 8.05 -23.22 -28.62
C THR A 216 7.08 -24.30 -29.08
N VAL A 217 5.84 -24.28 -28.58
CA VAL A 217 4.80 -25.22 -28.98
C VAL A 217 4.02 -24.64 -30.16
N ALA A 218 3.84 -25.46 -31.20
CA ALA A 218 3.10 -25.06 -32.39
C ALA A 218 1.62 -24.84 -32.07
N GLU A 219 1.02 -23.83 -32.70
CA GLU A 219 -0.36 -23.41 -32.43
C GLU A 219 -1.40 -24.51 -32.71
N ASP A 220 -1.16 -25.37 -33.72
CA ASP A 220 -2.02 -26.50 -34.07
C ASP A 220 -1.97 -27.66 -33.06
N ALA A 221 -0.91 -27.74 -32.27
CA ALA A 221 -0.73 -28.69 -31.17
C ALA A 221 -1.03 -28.05 -29.80
N SER A 222 -1.43 -26.79 -29.76
CA SER A 222 -1.59 -26.03 -28.53
C SER A 222 -2.88 -26.37 -27.78
N MET A 223 -2.79 -26.47 -26.46
CA MET A 223 -3.95 -26.56 -25.56
C MET A 223 -4.31 -25.19 -24.93
N TRP A 224 -3.65 -24.12 -25.38
CA TRP A 224 -3.89 -22.76 -24.92
C TRP A 224 -4.97 -22.06 -25.75
N TRP A 225 -5.92 -21.41 -25.10
CA TRP A 225 -6.92 -20.57 -25.75
C TRP A 225 -6.74 -19.10 -25.37
N GLY A 226 -7.12 -18.18 -26.27
CA GLY A 226 -7.04 -16.74 -26.05
C GLY A 226 -5.61 -16.19 -26.03
N ASP A 227 -5.39 -15.10 -25.30
CA ASP A 227 -4.10 -14.44 -25.18
C ASP A 227 -3.51 -14.53 -23.76
N CYS A 228 -2.19 -14.52 -23.64
CA CYS A 228 -1.48 -14.47 -22.37
C CYS A 228 -1.28 -13.03 -21.90
N PHE A 229 -1.84 -12.69 -20.73
CA PHE A 229 -1.62 -11.38 -20.10
C PHE A 229 -0.14 -11.12 -19.77
N VAL A 230 0.35 -9.92 -20.10
CA VAL A 230 1.71 -9.44 -19.77
C VAL A 230 1.68 -8.08 -19.08
N PHE A 231 2.62 -7.86 -18.17
CA PHE A 231 2.64 -6.71 -17.23
C PHE A 231 3.26 -5.44 -17.83
N ASP A 232 2.96 -5.14 -19.09
CA ASP A 232 3.47 -3.97 -19.82
C ASP A 232 2.45 -3.45 -20.85
N GLU A 233 2.82 -2.44 -21.64
CA GLU A 233 1.88 -1.79 -22.58
C GLU A 233 1.45 -2.67 -23.77
N ARG A 234 2.04 -3.86 -23.95
CA ARG A 234 1.51 -4.87 -24.88
C ARG A 234 0.20 -5.45 -24.38
N VAL A 235 -0.02 -5.49 -23.05
CA VAL A 235 -1.20 -6.02 -22.33
C VAL A 235 -1.36 -7.53 -22.46
N SER A 236 -1.23 -8.08 -23.66
CA SER A 236 -1.39 -9.50 -23.94
C SER A 236 -0.51 -9.94 -25.12
N VAL A 237 -0.13 -11.22 -25.16
CA VAL A 237 0.56 -11.85 -26.30
C VAL A 237 -0.04 -13.22 -26.62
N GLY A 238 -0.09 -13.56 -27.92
CA GLY A 238 -0.53 -14.86 -28.42
C GLY A 238 0.65 -15.78 -28.80
N HIS A 239 0.37 -16.81 -29.62
CA HIS A 239 1.40 -17.69 -30.18
C HIS A 239 2.49 -16.92 -30.93
N GLY A 240 3.73 -17.39 -30.83
CA GLY A 240 4.91 -16.69 -31.34
C GLY A 240 5.23 -15.40 -30.58
N LEU A 241 4.62 -15.18 -29.41
CA LEU A 241 4.74 -13.96 -28.59
C LEU A 241 4.32 -12.68 -29.32
N VAL A 242 3.44 -12.82 -30.31
CA VAL A 242 2.87 -11.70 -31.07
C VAL A 242 1.92 -10.92 -30.17
N ARG A 243 1.97 -9.58 -30.26
CA ARG A 243 1.09 -8.71 -29.47
C ARG A 243 -0.39 -8.99 -29.76
N GLY A 244 -1.15 -9.26 -28.71
CA GLY A 244 -2.61 -9.46 -28.78
C GLY A 244 -3.40 -8.14 -28.88
N PRO A 245 -4.72 -8.22 -29.06
CA PRO A 245 -5.59 -7.06 -29.31
C PRO A 245 -5.97 -6.28 -28.05
N HIS A 246 -5.68 -6.81 -26.85
CA HIS A 246 -6.18 -6.26 -25.59
C HIS A 246 -5.57 -4.89 -25.25
N GLN A 247 -6.38 -4.07 -24.58
CA GLN A 247 -5.96 -2.79 -24.02
C GLN A 247 -6.26 -2.70 -22.54
N LEU A 248 -5.42 -2.01 -21.76
CA LEU A 248 -5.71 -1.80 -20.34
C LEU A 248 -6.72 -0.67 -20.16
N CYS A 249 -7.78 -0.94 -19.38
CA CYS A 249 -8.59 0.12 -18.81
C CYS A 249 -7.68 1.04 -17.99
N ARG A 250 -7.62 2.33 -18.34
CA ARG A 250 -6.76 3.29 -17.64
C ARG A 250 -7.29 3.69 -16.25
N SER A 251 -8.47 3.19 -15.85
CA SER A 251 -9.08 3.39 -14.53
C SER A 251 -8.89 2.21 -13.58
N CYS A 252 -9.23 1.00 -14.02
CA CYS A 252 -9.18 -0.21 -13.17
C CYS A 252 -8.12 -1.23 -13.56
N ARG A 253 -7.42 -1.03 -14.67
CA ARG A 253 -6.39 -1.94 -15.22
C ARG A 253 -6.89 -3.31 -15.70
N MET A 254 -8.19 -3.51 -15.84
CA MET A 254 -8.70 -4.70 -16.53
C MET A 254 -8.24 -4.71 -17.99
N PRO A 255 -7.79 -5.85 -18.53
CA PRO A 255 -7.60 -6.02 -19.97
C PRO A 255 -8.98 -6.00 -20.65
N LEU A 256 -9.09 -5.26 -21.75
CA LEU A 256 -10.32 -5.05 -22.50
C LEU A 256 -10.11 -5.55 -23.93
N GLY A 257 -10.97 -6.45 -24.39
CA GLY A 257 -11.08 -6.89 -25.77
C GLY A 257 -12.05 -6.02 -26.56
N ALA A 258 -12.38 -6.45 -27.78
CA ALA A 258 -13.25 -5.70 -28.67
C ALA A 258 -14.65 -5.46 -28.08
N ASP A 259 -15.21 -6.47 -27.40
CA ASP A 259 -16.55 -6.40 -26.81
C ASP A 259 -16.61 -5.43 -25.63
N GLU A 260 -15.60 -5.44 -24.74
CA GLU A 260 -15.56 -4.49 -23.63
C GLU A 260 -15.35 -3.06 -24.10
N LEU A 261 -14.58 -2.85 -25.18
CA LEU A 261 -14.36 -1.54 -25.78
C LEU A 261 -15.62 -1.01 -26.49
N ALA A 262 -16.47 -1.90 -27.01
CA ALA A 262 -17.75 -1.54 -27.64
C ALA A 262 -18.90 -1.35 -26.63
N HIS A 263 -18.70 -1.76 -25.38
CA HIS A 263 -19.74 -1.71 -24.35
C HIS A 263 -20.12 -0.27 -23.96
N VAL A 264 -21.41 -0.03 -23.67
CA VAL A 264 -21.98 1.30 -23.34
C VAL A 264 -21.32 2.02 -22.14
N HIS A 265 -20.66 1.26 -21.27
CA HIS A 265 -19.98 1.77 -20.07
C HIS A 265 -18.49 2.05 -20.27
N TYR A 266 -17.96 1.76 -21.47
CA TYR A 266 -16.60 2.11 -21.82
C TYR A 266 -16.51 3.59 -22.17
N VAL A 267 -15.64 4.28 -21.45
CA VAL A 267 -15.24 5.65 -21.73
C VAL A 267 -13.72 5.67 -21.67
N ARG A 268 -13.08 5.90 -22.83
CA ARG A 268 -11.62 5.87 -22.96
C ARG A 268 -10.98 6.70 -21.85
N GLY A 269 -10.05 6.08 -21.12
CA GLY A 269 -9.33 6.75 -20.03
C GLY A 269 -10.04 6.80 -18.67
N VAL A 270 -11.36 6.57 -18.63
CA VAL A 270 -12.24 6.90 -17.49
C VAL A 270 -12.93 5.67 -16.90
N SER A 271 -13.59 4.85 -17.71
CA SER A 271 -14.35 3.69 -17.23
C SER A 271 -14.41 2.55 -18.25
N CYS A 272 -14.79 1.38 -17.77
CA CYS A 272 -15.07 0.18 -18.55
C CYS A 272 -16.22 -0.60 -17.89
N PRO A 273 -16.74 -1.68 -18.50
CA PRO A 273 -17.85 -2.47 -17.94
C PRO A 273 -17.60 -2.97 -16.52
N TYR A 274 -16.36 -3.34 -16.19
CA TYR A 274 -16.00 -3.88 -14.89
C TYR A 274 -15.88 -2.86 -13.76
N CYS A 275 -15.68 -1.57 -14.08
CA CYS A 275 -15.42 -0.54 -13.07
C CYS A 275 -16.39 0.64 -13.12
N HIS A 276 -17.38 0.59 -14.00
CA HIS A 276 -18.45 1.57 -14.02
C HIS A 276 -19.13 1.61 -12.64
N GLY A 277 -19.42 2.81 -12.12
CA GLY A 277 -19.98 3.00 -10.78
C GLY A 277 -19.02 2.78 -9.60
N SER A 278 -17.78 2.34 -9.81
CA SER A 278 -16.80 2.08 -8.73
C SER A 278 -15.92 3.27 -8.34
N ARG A 279 -16.18 4.46 -8.90
CA ARG A 279 -15.35 5.67 -8.75
C ARG A 279 -16.21 6.84 -8.32
N THR A 280 -15.67 7.72 -7.47
CA THR A 280 -16.34 8.96 -7.06
C THR A 280 -16.36 9.97 -8.22
N PRO A 281 -17.25 10.98 -8.19
CA PRO A 281 -17.29 12.04 -9.20
C PRO A 281 -15.93 12.74 -9.40
N GLU A 282 -15.20 13.00 -8.32
CA GLU A 282 -13.89 13.66 -8.34
C GLU A 282 -12.83 12.78 -9.02
N GLN A 283 -12.87 11.47 -8.75
CA GLN A 283 -11.98 10.51 -9.41
C GLN A 283 -12.27 10.42 -10.91
N LEU A 284 -13.54 10.41 -11.31
CA LEU A 284 -13.94 10.41 -12.72
C LEU A 284 -13.44 11.68 -13.43
N GLN A 285 -13.59 12.84 -12.80
CA GLN A 285 -13.09 14.11 -13.35
C GLN A 285 -11.57 14.10 -13.52
N SER A 286 -10.83 13.61 -12.54
CA SER A 286 -9.36 13.47 -12.62
C SER A 286 -8.93 12.53 -13.75
N LEU A 287 -9.62 11.40 -13.90
CA LEU A 287 -9.34 10.43 -14.97
C LEU A 287 -9.63 11.01 -16.36
N ALA A 288 -10.74 11.74 -16.50
CA ALA A 288 -11.13 12.39 -17.74
C ALA A 288 -10.13 13.48 -18.13
N GLU A 289 -9.72 14.33 -17.19
CA GLU A 289 -8.73 15.37 -17.45
C GLU A 289 -7.38 14.76 -17.83
N ARG A 290 -6.94 13.68 -17.16
CA ARG A 290 -5.72 12.95 -17.56
C ARG A 290 -5.82 12.44 -19.00
N GLN A 291 -6.96 11.85 -19.39
CA GLN A 291 -7.14 11.38 -20.76
C GLN A 291 -7.10 12.52 -21.77
N ARG A 292 -7.76 13.65 -21.46
CA ARG A 292 -7.74 14.84 -22.29
C ARG A 292 -6.32 15.37 -22.50
N GLN A 293 -5.50 15.42 -21.45
CA GLN A 293 -4.09 15.83 -21.57
C GLN A 293 -3.25 14.85 -22.41
N MET A 294 -3.53 13.55 -22.32
CA MET A 294 -2.89 12.54 -23.18
C MET A 294 -3.26 12.74 -24.65
N ASP A 295 -4.52 13.00 -24.94
CA ASP A 295 -5.00 13.22 -26.31
C ASP A 295 -4.36 14.48 -26.92
N LEU A 296 -4.33 15.59 -26.17
CA LEU A 296 -3.68 16.84 -26.58
C LEU A 296 -2.17 16.67 -26.83
N ALA A 297 -1.47 15.86 -26.05
CA ALA A 297 -0.06 15.61 -26.26
C ALA A 297 0.18 14.76 -27.52
N GLN A 298 -0.65 13.74 -27.74
CA GLN A 298 -0.60 12.92 -28.94
C GLN A 298 -0.84 13.76 -30.21
N GLU A 299 -1.80 14.69 -30.17
CA GLU A 299 -2.05 15.65 -31.27
C GLU A 299 -0.83 16.55 -31.55
N ARG A 300 -0.04 16.89 -30.52
CA ARG A 300 1.19 17.69 -30.64
C ARG A 300 2.41 16.88 -31.07
N GLY A 301 2.32 15.55 -31.13
CA GLY A 301 3.46 14.67 -31.35
C GLY A 301 4.37 14.51 -30.11
N ASP A 302 3.92 14.93 -28.94
CA ASP A 302 4.64 14.86 -27.67
C ASP A 302 4.25 13.61 -26.86
N THR A 303 5.21 12.97 -26.19
CA THR A 303 4.95 11.86 -25.26
C THR A 303 4.53 12.37 -23.87
N HIS A 304 3.23 12.25 -23.53
CA HIS A 304 2.71 12.62 -22.19
C HIS A 304 3.11 11.65 -21.07
N LEU A 305 3.26 10.36 -21.37
CA LEU A 305 3.49 9.30 -20.38
C LEU A 305 4.98 8.99 -20.22
N GLY A 306 5.49 9.06 -18.98
CA GLY A 306 6.83 8.56 -18.64
C GLY A 306 7.99 9.52 -18.80
N HIS A 307 7.79 10.69 -19.42
CA HIS A 307 8.76 11.75 -19.30
C HIS A 307 8.73 12.31 -17.88
N THR A 308 9.87 12.20 -17.20
CA THR A 308 10.33 13.27 -16.32
C THR A 308 10.52 14.46 -17.25
N GLN A 309 9.46 15.24 -17.45
CA GLN A 309 9.53 16.48 -18.21
C GLN A 309 10.77 17.26 -17.74
N ALA A 310 11.55 17.91 -18.61
CA ALA A 310 12.51 18.91 -18.12
C ALA A 310 11.77 20.03 -17.35
N SER A 311 10.51 20.29 -17.72
CA SER A 311 9.53 21.03 -16.93
C SER A 311 9.03 20.32 -15.67
N SER A 312 9.52 19.14 -15.31
CA SER A 312 9.25 18.46 -14.03
C SER A 312 10.33 18.74 -13.00
N GLN A 313 11.56 19.12 -13.35
CA GLN A 313 12.44 19.73 -12.36
C GLN A 313 12.04 21.18 -12.11
N GLN A 314 11.72 21.95 -13.15
CA GLN A 314 11.20 23.31 -12.97
C GLN A 314 9.78 23.35 -12.41
N SER A 315 8.84 22.48 -12.80
CA SER A 315 7.50 22.47 -12.15
C SER A 315 7.49 21.77 -10.81
N ARG A 316 8.44 20.88 -10.49
CA ARG A 316 8.62 20.35 -9.13
C ARG A 316 9.40 21.34 -8.29
N GLN A 317 10.37 22.08 -8.82
CA GLN A 317 10.97 23.23 -8.13
C GLN A 317 9.98 24.38 -8.00
N GLN A 318 9.09 24.65 -8.96
CA GLN A 318 8.04 25.65 -8.85
C GLN A 318 6.87 25.18 -8.00
N LYS A 319 6.51 23.88 -7.99
CA LYS A 319 5.53 23.34 -7.04
C LYS A 319 6.11 23.22 -5.64
N THR A 320 7.37 22.84 -5.48
CA THR A 320 8.08 22.84 -4.20
C THR A 320 8.35 24.27 -3.74
N ALA A 321 8.67 25.21 -4.63
CA ALA A 321 8.80 26.62 -4.30
C ALA A 321 7.44 27.23 -3.98
N ALA A 322 6.39 27.00 -4.77
CA ALA A 322 5.04 27.48 -4.48
C ALA A 322 4.45 26.80 -3.23
N GLN A 323 4.78 25.54 -2.95
CA GLN A 323 4.43 24.84 -1.72
C GLN A 323 5.25 25.39 -0.54
N GLN A 324 6.54 25.66 -0.71
CA GLN A 324 7.37 26.32 0.30
C GLN A 324 6.91 27.75 0.55
N GLU A 325 6.50 28.48 -0.47
CA GLU A 325 5.96 29.84 -0.41
C GLU A 325 4.56 29.84 0.23
N ALA A 326 3.71 28.86 -0.07
CA ALA A 326 2.43 28.67 0.61
C ALA A 326 2.57 28.20 2.07
N LEU A 327 3.72 27.63 2.43
CA LEU A 327 4.06 27.22 3.80
C LEU A 327 4.93 28.25 4.52
N GLN A 328 5.45 29.25 3.83
CA GLN A 328 6.30 30.29 4.41
C GLN A 328 5.49 31.12 5.39
N GLY A 329 6.05 31.33 6.58
CA GLY A 329 5.39 32.06 7.66
C GLY A 329 4.27 31.28 8.36
N LEU A 330 3.98 30.03 7.99
CA LEU A 330 3.07 29.19 8.77
C LEU A 330 3.80 28.56 9.96
N PRO A 331 3.12 28.34 11.10
CA PRO A 331 3.64 27.53 12.19
C PRO A 331 4.02 26.12 11.72
N VAL A 332 5.02 25.51 12.35
CA VAL A 332 5.45 24.12 12.10
C VAL A 332 4.92 23.21 13.19
N LEU A 333 4.12 22.20 12.83
CA LEU A 333 3.63 21.19 13.75
C LEU A 333 4.38 19.86 13.53
N TYR A 334 5.20 19.46 14.49
CA TYR A 334 5.70 18.10 14.57
C TYR A 334 4.62 17.20 15.17
N SER A 335 4.20 16.18 14.41
CA SER A 335 3.08 15.33 14.76
C SER A 335 3.39 13.85 14.51
N PHE A 336 2.62 12.98 15.14
CA PHE A 336 2.60 11.56 14.83
C PHE A 336 1.15 11.09 14.85
N ARG A 337 0.66 10.56 13.73
CA ARG A 337 -0.75 10.30 13.47
C ARG A 337 -1.48 9.56 14.60
N ARG A 338 -0.82 8.58 15.20
CA ARG A 338 -1.41 7.70 16.23
C ARG A 338 -1.14 8.15 17.67
N CYS A 339 -0.35 9.20 17.89
CA CYS A 339 -0.11 9.75 19.22
C CYS A 339 -1.37 10.50 19.71
N PRO A 340 -1.94 10.17 20.88
CA PRO A 340 -3.16 10.81 21.38
C PRO A 340 -2.93 12.27 21.75
N TYR A 341 -1.73 12.61 22.24
CA TYR A 341 -1.33 14.02 22.45
C TYR A 341 -1.22 14.79 21.13
N ALA A 342 -0.71 14.17 20.06
CA ALA A 342 -0.62 14.84 18.77
C ALA A 342 -1.99 14.97 18.08
N MET A 343 -2.95 14.11 18.42
CA MET A 343 -4.36 14.30 18.05
C MET A 343 -4.93 15.54 18.72
N ARG A 344 -4.70 15.78 20.02
CA ARG A 344 -5.13 17.01 20.73
C ARG A 344 -4.76 18.28 19.95
N ALA A 345 -3.48 18.41 19.59
CA ALA A 345 -2.97 19.56 18.84
C ALA A 345 -3.64 19.72 17.47
N ARG A 346 -3.69 18.65 16.67
CA ARG A 346 -4.34 18.69 15.34
C ARG A 346 -5.82 19.05 15.42
N LEU A 347 -6.52 18.54 16.44
CA LEU A 347 -7.93 18.82 16.64
C LEU A 347 -8.20 20.29 16.89
N ALA A 348 -7.46 20.91 17.80
CA ALA A 348 -7.65 22.32 18.10
C ALA A 348 -7.20 23.22 16.94
N LEU A 349 -6.12 22.88 16.24
CA LEU A 349 -5.66 23.64 15.07
C LEU A 349 -6.66 23.60 13.92
N ALA A 350 -7.14 22.41 13.55
CA ALA A 350 -8.12 22.26 12.47
C ALA A 350 -9.46 22.92 12.82
N TYR A 351 -9.92 22.75 14.06
CA TYR A 351 -11.14 23.39 14.54
C TYR A 351 -11.04 24.93 14.54
N ALA A 352 -9.92 25.49 15.00
CA ALA A 352 -9.68 26.93 14.99
C ALA A 352 -9.40 27.49 13.58
N GLY A 353 -9.27 26.63 12.56
CA GLY A 353 -8.92 27.04 11.19
C GLY A 353 -7.48 27.55 11.05
N ILE A 354 -6.57 27.08 11.91
CA ILE A 354 -5.17 27.50 11.91
C ILE A 354 -4.37 26.60 10.97
N ALA A 355 -3.95 27.18 9.85
CA ALA A 355 -3.08 26.50 8.91
C ALA A 355 -1.65 26.35 9.49
N CYS A 356 -1.05 25.17 9.32
CA CYS A 356 0.33 24.91 9.72
C CYS A 356 1.05 23.99 8.74
N GLN A 357 2.38 23.97 8.83
CA GLN A 357 3.24 22.99 8.19
C GLN A 357 3.33 21.75 9.09
N LEU A 358 2.62 20.68 8.75
CA LEU A 358 2.69 19.41 9.45
C LEU A 358 3.91 18.58 9.00
N ARG A 359 4.70 18.16 9.97
CA ARG A 359 5.82 17.22 9.81
C ARG A 359 5.51 15.92 10.56
N GLU A 360 5.18 14.86 9.82
CA GLU A 360 4.87 13.54 10.37
C GLU A 360 6.17 12.83 10.76
N VAL A 361 6.47 12.77 12.05
CA VAL A 361 7.75 12.22 12.54
C VAL A 361 7.65 10.73 12.86
N VAL A 362 8.75 10.02 12.64
CA VAL A 362 8.90 8.63 13.05
C VAL A 362 9.56 8.58 14.43
N LEU A 363 8.82 8.21 15.48
CA LEU A 363 9.32 8.30 16.86
C LEU A 363 10.52 7.38 17.19
N LYS A 364 10.78 6.36 16.37
CA LYS A 364 11.97 5.49 16.48
C LYS A 364 13.23 6.10 15.85
N ASP A 365 13.06 7.12 15.02
CA ASP A 365 14.11 7.80 14.24
C ASP A 365 13.80 9.29 14.26
N LYS A 366 14.06 9.92 15.42
CA LYS A 366 13.63 11.29 15.69
C LYS A 366 14.51 12.26 14.89
N PRO A 367 13.93 13.12 14.04
CA PRO A 367 14.73 14.04 13.24
C PRO A 367 15.40 15.09 14.13
N GLN A 368 16.61 15.51 13.76
CA GLN A 368 17.37 16.54 14.50
C GLN A 368 16.56 17.83 14.68
N ALA A 369 15.78 18.23 13.66
CA ALA A 369 14.94 19.43 13.74
C ALA A 369 13.85 19.37 14.84
N LEU A 370 13.40 18.17 15.23
CA LEU A 370 12.51 18.01 16.39
C LEU A 370 13.29 18.15 17.71
N LEU A 371 14.50 17.60 17.76
CA LEU A 371 15.39 17.70 18.93
C LEU A 371 15.79 19.16 19.20
N ASP A 372 16.07 19.91 18.14
CA ASP A 372 16.43 21.32 18.19
C ASP A 372 15.23 22.19 18.63
N ALA A 373 14.02 21.83 18.18
CA ALA A 373 12.80 22.54 18.56
C ALA A 373 12.38 22.23 20.00
N SER A 374 12.58 20.99 20.48
CA SER A 374 12.12 20.53 21.79
C SER A 374 13.12 19.56 22.42
N PRO A 375 13.75 19.93 23.56
CA PRO A 375 14.60 19.02 24.33
C PRO A 375 13.90 17.74 24.79
N LYS A 376 12.57 17.78 24.97
CA LYS A 376 11.76 16.61 25.34
C LYS A 376 11.71 15.58 24.22
N ALA A 377 11.91 16.01 22.98
CA ALA A 377 11.89 15.15 21.80
C ALA A 377 10.61 14.30 21.69
N THR A 378 9.48 14.85 22.14
CA THR A 378 8.16 14.24 22.09
C THR A 378 7.28 14.96 21.08
N VAL A 379 6.12 14.40 20.76
CA VAL A 379 5.11 15.07 19.92
C VAL A 379 3.79 15.16 20.67
N PRO A 380 3.02 16.23 20.47
CA PRO A 380 3.20 17.30 19.48
C PRO A 380 4.23 18.36 19.90
N VAL A 381 4.80 19.07 18.93
CA VAL A 381 5.52 20.34 19.14
C VAL A 381 5.06 21.31 18.07
N LEU A 382 4.59 22.49 18.46
CA LEU A 382 4.21 23.56 17.54
C LEU A 382 5.22 24.70 17.66
N VAL A 383 5.89 25.02 16.56
CA VAL A 383 6.78 26.18 16.44
C VAL A 383 6.04 27.28 15.70
N LEU A 384 5.75 28.39 16.35
CA LEU A 384 5.04 29.53 15.76
C LEU A 384 5.94 30.29 14.79
N ALA A 385 5.32 31.14 13.96
CA ALA A 385 6.02 31.93 12.95
C ALA A 385 7.07 32.90 13.54
N ASP A 386 6.88 33.33 14.79
CA ASP A 386 7.82 34.18 15.54
C ASP A 386 8.93 33.41 16.26
N GLY A 387 8.95 32.07 16.13
CA GLY A 387 9.92 31.18 16.77
C GLY A 387 9.52 30.69 18.16
N THR A 388 8.37 31.12 18.71
CA THR A 388 7.85 30.59 19.98
C THR A 388 7.55 29.10 19.85
N VAL A 389 7.99 28.30 20.82
CA VAL A 389 7.74 26.85 20.82
C VAL A 389 6.71 26.50 21.90
N LEU A 390 5.65 25.81 21.49
CA LEU A 390 4.67 25.17 22.37
C LEU A 390 4.92 23.66 22.34
N GLU A 391 5.33 23.10 23.48
CA GLU A 391 5.72 21.70 23.59
C GLU A 391 4.62 20.82 24.21
N GLU A 392 3.64 21.44 24.88
CA GLU A 392 2.56 20.73 25.56
C GLU A 392 1.29 20.71 24.72
N SER A 393 0.71 19.52 24.54
CA SER A 393 -0.49 19.36 23.71
C SER A 393 -1.68 20.21 24.18
N LEU A 394 -1.86 20.37 25.50
CA LEU A 394 -2.94 21.18 26.07
C LEU A 394 -2.69 22.67 25.86
N GLU A 395 -1.45 23.11 25.96
CA GLU A 395 -1.05 24.48 25.68
C GLU A 395 -1.33 24.83 24.22
N ILE A 396 -0.98 23.95 23.27
CA ILE A 396 -1.31 24.12 21.86
C ILE A 396 -2.83 24.23 21.65
N MET A 397 -3.62 23.39 22.35
CA MET A 397 -5.08 23.46 22.24
C MET A 397 -5.63 24.81 22.71
N ILE A 398 -5.25 25.24 23.92
CA ILE A 398 -5.72 26.51 24.50
C ILE A 398 -5.25 27.69 23.65
N TRP A 399 -4.00 27.67 23.18
CA TRP A 399 -3.48 28.70 22.29
C TRP A 399 -4.31 28.80 21.00
N ALA A 400 -4.60 27.67 20.35
CA ALA A 400 -5.36 27.65 19.10
C ALA A 400 -6.80 28.17 19.31
N LEU A 401 -7.48 27.69 20.35
CA LEU A 401 -8.85 28.10 20.67
C LEU A 401 -8.94 29.58 21.04
N ARG A 402 -7.91 30.16 21.68
CA ARG A 402 -7.87 31.61 21.94
C ARG A 402 -7.80 32.46 20.67
N GLN A 403 -7.38 31.89 19.53
CA GLN A 403 -7.41 32.59 18.24
C GLN A 403 -8.80 32.55 17.61
N ASN A 404 -9.46 31.39 17.66
CA ASN A 404 -10.79 31.18 17.08
C ASN A 404 -11.47 29.97 17.75
N ASP A 405 -12.62 30.21 18.38
CA ASP A 405 -13.41 29.19 19.11
C ASP A 405 -14.91 29.36 18.83
N PRO A 406 -15.39 29.01 17.62
CA PRO A 406 -16.74 29.31 17.18
C PRO A 406 -17.85 28.64 18.02
N ASP A 407 -17.60 27.42 18.50
CA ASP A 407 -18.52 26.64 19.35
C ASP A 407 -18.19 26.75 20.85
N GLN A 408 -17.31 27.67 21.24
CA GLN A 408 -17.00 28.01 22.65
C GLN A 408 -16.51 26.83 23.51
N TRP A 409 -15.58 26.01 22.99
CA TRP A 409 -14.96 24.91 23.74
C TRP A 409 -14.27 25.39 25.03
N LEU A 410 -13.77 26.62 25.09
CA LEU A 410 -13.16 27.22 26.29
C LEU A 410 -14.19 27.79 27.28
N SER A 411 -15.44 27.99 26.87
CA SER A 411 -16.51 28.58 27.68
C SER A 411 -17.82 27.82 27.45
N PRO A 412 -17.87 26.53 27.81
CA PRO A 412 -19.02 25.71 27.53
C PRO A 412 -20.19 26.07 28.47
N THR A 413 -21.37 25.51 28.17
CA THR A 413 -22.62 25.83 28.89
C THR A 413 -22.61 25.51 30.40
N ALA A 414 -21.68 24.70 30.89
CA ALA A 414 -21.49 24.45 32.32
C ALA A 414 -20.01 24.31 32.69
N GLY A 415 -19.63 24.85 33.85
CA GLY A 415 -18.26 24.81 34.37
C GLY A 415 -17.30 25.79 33.69
N SER A 416 -16.06 25.77 34.15
CA SER A 416 -15.02 26.76 33.85
C SER A 416 -13.79 26.12 33.19
N LEU A 417 -12.95 26.96 32.58
CA LEU A 417 -11.68 26.52 32.02
C LEU A 417 -10.76 25.87 33.08
N ASP A 418 -10.81 26.34 34.32
CA ASP A 418 -10.02 25.78 35.42
C ASP A 418 -10.52 24.39 35.83
N GLU A 419 -11.84 24.18 35.87
CA GLU A 419 -12.42 22.85 36.14
C GLU A 419 -12.13 21.88 34.99
N MET A 420 -12.20 22.33 33.74
CA MET A 420 -11.81 21.53 32.57
C MET A 420 -10.34 21.11 32.65
N GLN A 421 -9.44 22.06 32.94
CA GLN A 421 -8.01 21.78 33.08
C GLN A 421 -7.73 20.85 34.27
N ALA A 422 -8.45 20.99 35.38
CA ALA A 422 -8.33 20.09 36.52
C ALA A 422 -8.72 18.65 36.16
N LEU A 423 -9.78 18.45 35.37
CA LEU A 423 -10.17 17.12 34.88
C LEU A 423 -9.11 16.54 33.93
N ILE A 424 -8.56 17.36 33.03
CA ILE A 424 -7.49 16.93 32.10
C ILE A 424 -6.21 16.60 32.86
N ALA A 425 -5.85 17.39 33.87
CA ALA A 425 -4.70 17.13 34.72
C ALA A 425 -4.86 15.79 35.47
N ARG A 426 -6.04 15.55 36.06
CA ARG A 426 -6.37 14.27 36.70
C ARG A 426 -6.30 13.10 35.72
N HIS A 427 -6.84 13.27 34.51
CA HIS A 427 -6.70 12.28 33.43
C HIS A 427 -5.22 11.96 33.14
N ASP A 428 -4.40 13.00 32.99
CA ASP A 428 -2.98 12.84 32.62
C ASP A 428 -2.16 12.21 33.78
N SER A 429 -2.55 12.41 35.05
CA SER A 429 -1.88 11.82 36.22
C SER A 429 -2.38 10.42 36.61
N GLU A 430 -3.66 10.10 36.38
CA GLU A 430 -4.29 8.86 36.85
C GLU A 430 -4.59 7.90 35.68
N PHE A 431 -5.47 8.31 34.77
CA PHE A 431 -5.97 7.46 33.70
C PHE A 431 -4.90 7.11 32.67
N LYS A 432 -4.09 8.09 32.25
CA LYS A 432 -3.09 7.88 31.21
C LYS A 432 -2.04 6.83 31.60
N PRO A 433 -1.43 6.87 32.81
CA PRO A 433 -0.54 5.81 33.26
C PRO A 433 -1.23 4.44 33.37
N ALA A 434 -2.51 4.41 33.75
CA ALA A 434 -3.28 3.16 33.79
C ALA A 434 -3.50 2.59 32.38
N LEU A 435 -3.93 3.43 31.43
CA LEU A 435 -4.06 3.10 30.00
C LEU A 435 -2.77 2.51 29.42
N ASP A 436 -1.61 3.14 29.68
CA ASP A 436 -0.34 2.65 29.15
C ASP A 436 0.00 1.24 29.63
N ARG A 437 -0.28 0.93 30.91
CA ARG A 437 -0.06 -0.40 31.50
C ARG A 437 -1.01 -1.44 30.94
N CYS A 438 -2.27 -1.08 30.73
CA CYS A 438 -3.25 -1.97 30.08
C CYS A 438 -2.88 -2.26 28.61
N LYS A 439 -2.43 -1.24 27.87
CA LYS A 439 -2.18 -1.33 26.43
C LYS A 439 -0.83 -1.95 26.07
N TYR A 440 0.18 -1.72 26.90
CA TYR A 440 1.56 -2.17 26.66
C TYR A 440 2.11 -2.98 27.84
N PRO A 441 1.50 -4.13 28.19
CA PRO A 441 1.91 -4.91 29.37
C PRO A 441 3.37 -5.33 29.32
N SER A 442 3.91 -5.61 28.12
CA SER A 442 5.33 -5.95 27.92
C SER A 442 6.31 -4.85 28.30
N ARG A 443 5.88 -3.57 28.33
CA ARG A 443 6.72 -2.44 28.78
C ARG A 443 6.72 -2.26 30.30
N TYR A 444 5.80 -2.93 31.00
CA TYR A 444 5.61 -2.82 32.45
C TYR A 444 5.50 -4.20 33.11
N PRO A 445 6.51 -5.07 33.01
CA PRO A 445 6.43 -6.46 33.48
C PRO A 445 6.23 -6.59 35.01
N GLN A 446 6.54 -5.54 35.77
CA GLN A 446 6.35 -5.50 37.23
C GLN A 446 5.06 -4.77 37.65
N ALA A 447 4.29 -4.24 36.70
CA ALA A 447 3.06 -3.55 37.04
C ALA A 447 1.93 -4.56 37.33
N ASP A 448 1.14 -4.27 38.35
CA ASP A 448 -0.12 -4.97 38.59
C ASP A 448 -1.15 -4.55 37.54
N ALA A 449 -1.36 -5.44 36.56
CA ALA A 449 -2.31 -5.21 35.46
C ALA A 449 -3.75 -5.10 35.95
N ALA A 450 -4.13 -5.80 37.02
CA ALA A 450 -5.47 -5.74 37.58
C ALA A 450 -5.71 -4.40 38.28
N ALA A 451 -4.73 -3.92 39.05
CA ALA A 451 -4.80 -2.59 39.66
C ALA A 451 -4.88 -1.48 38.60
N ALA A 452 -4.07 -1.55 37.53
CA ALA A 452 -4.13 -0.59 36.44
C ALA A 452 -5.49 -0.59 35.73
N ALA A 453 -6.06 -1.78 35.46
CA ALA A 453 -7.39 -1.89 34.88
C ALA A 453 -8.47 -1.32 35.81
N ALA A 454 -8.38 -1.55 37.12
CA ALA A 454 -9.31 -0.99 38.10
C ALA A 454 -9.27 0.55 38.11
N THR A 455 -8.07 1.15 38.14
CA THR A 455 -7.92 2.62 38.04
C THR A 455 -8.48 3.18 36.74
N ALA A 456 -8.22 2.53 35.61
CA ALA A 456 -8.77 2.95 34.33
C ALA A 456 -10.31 2.89 34.33
N ASN A 457 -10.88 1.79 34.83
CA ASN A 457 -12.32 1.57 34.88
C ASN A 457 -13.03 2.54 35.83
N GLU A 458 -12.41 2.86 36.98
CA GLU A 458 -12.94 3.85 37.92
C GLU A 458 -13.04 5.25 37.26
N PHE A 459 -11.96 5.67 36.61
CA PHE A 459 -11.92 6.96 35.91
C PHE A 459 -12.97 7.03 34.79
N LEU A 460 -13.06 6.00 33.95
CA LEU A 460 -14.05 5.92 32.87
C LEU A 460 -15.49 5.83 33.39
N GLY A 461 -15.69 5.13 34.51
CA GLY A 461 -16.97 5.10 35.22
C GLY A 461 -17.42 6.48 35.70
N ALA A 462 -16.50 7.27 36.26
CA ALA A 462 -16.78 8.65 36.66
C ALA A 462 -17.14 9.54 35.46
N LEU A 463 -16.42 9.41 34.33
CA LEU A 463 -16.78 10.11 33.09
C LEU A 463 -18.17 9.70 32.59
N ASN A 464 -18.49 8.40 32.59
CA ASN A 464 -19.80 7.90 32.17
C ASN A 464 -20.93 8.49 33.03
N GLN A 465 -20.73 8.60 34.35
CA GLN A 465 -21.71 9.23 35.25
C GLN A 465 -21.88 10.73 34.94
N GLN A 466 -20.79 11.45 34.72
CA GLN A 466 -20.84 12.87 34.36
C GLN A 466 -21.55 13.10 33.02
N LEU A 467 -21.27 12.26 32.03
CA LEU A 467 -21.88 12.31 30.70
C LEU A 467 -23.38 11.96 30.71
N ALA A 468 -23.87 11.24 31.72
CA ALA A 468 -25.27 10.86 31.81
C ALA A 468 -26.22 12.07 31.89
N ALA A 469 -25.77 13.19 32.46
CA ALA A 469 -26.60 14.37 32.67
C ALA A 469 -26.84 15.17 31.38
N THR A 470 -25.79 15.34 30.55
CA THR A 470 -25.83 16.32 29.45
C THR A 470 -25.20 15.83 28.14
N GLY A 471 -24.57 14.64 28.13
CA GLY A 471 -23.96 14.05 26.93
C GLY A 471 -22.57 14.57 26.56
N TYR A 472 -22.09 15.63 27.22
CA TYR A 472 -20.71 16.14 27.19
C TYR A 472 -20.22 16.43 28.61
N LEU A 473 -18.91 16.56 28.80
CA LEU A 473 -18.33 16.65 30.15
C LEU A 473 -18.70 17.95 30.87
N PHE A 474 -18.83 19.06 30.14
CA PHE A 474 -19.04 20.39 30.70
C PHE A 474 -20.28 21.07 30.10
N GLY A 475 -21.42 20.38 30.15
CA GLY A 475 -22.71 20.88 29.69
C GLY A 475 -23.21 20.18 28.43
N ARG A 476 -24.01 20.87 27.61
CA ARG A 476 -24.75 20.28 26.48
C ARG A 476 -24.02 20.36 25.14
N ASP A 477 -22.90 21.06 25.11
CA ASP A 477 -22.09 21.29 23.93
C ASP A 477 -20.66 20.79 24.17
N PRO A 478 -19.89 20.49 23.10
CA PRO A 478 -18.53 20.03 23.25
C PRO A 478 -17.62 21.05 23.95
N SER A 479 -16.74 20.57 24.81
CA SER A 479 -15.80 21.39 25.57
C SER A 479 -14.34 21.02 25.30
N LEU A 480 -13.40 21.84 25.79
CA LEU A 480 -11.96 21.54 25.77
C LEU A 480 -11.67 20.16 26.38
N ALA A 481 -12.32 19.83 27.50
CA ALA A 481 -12.12 18.56 28.19
C ALA A 481 -12.54 17.38 27.31
N ASP A 482 -13.65 17.50 26.59
CA ASP A 482 -14.13 16.44 25.69
C ASP A 482 -13.07 16.13 24.62
N MET A 483 -12.56 17.19 24.00
CA MET A 483 -11.62 17.12 22.88
C MET A 483 -10.22 16.68 23.33
N ALA A 484 -9.83 17.02 24.56
CA ALA A 484 -8.58 16.62 25.16
C ALA A 484 -8.58 15.15 25.60
N ILE A 485 -9.68 14.64 26.14
CA ILE A 485 -9.75 13.29 26.73
C ILE A 485 -10.10 12.23 25.67
N ARG A 486 -10.91 12.56 24.65
CA ARG A 486 -11.36 11.58 23.65
C ARG A 486 -10.25 10.74 22.99
N PRO A 487 -9.05 11.27 22.66
CA PRO A 487 -8.03 10.46 21.98
C PRO A 487 -7.56 9.28 22.83
N PHE A 488 -7.61 9.41 24.15
CA PHE A 488 -7.14 8.42 25.11
C PHE A 488 -8.21 7.39 25.41
N VAL A 489 -9.46 7.82 25.58
CA VAL A 489 -10.60 6.90 25.71
C VAL A 489 -10.73 6.04 24.46
N ARG A 490 -10.55 6.63 23.26
CA ARG A 490 -10.45 5.88 21.99
C ARG A 490 -9.36 4.81 22.03
N GLN A 491 -8.19 5.14 22.56
CA GLN A 491 -7.10 4.17 22.66
C GLN A 491 -7.41 3.03 23.61
N PHE A 492 -8.09 3.32 24.74
CA PHE A 492 -8.53 2.30 25.68
C PHE A 492 -9.57 1.37 25.05
N ALA A 493 -10.58 1.93 24.39
CA ALA A 493 -11.63 1.19 23.69
C ALA A 493 -11.06 0.22 22.63
N GLY A 494 -9.97 0.61 21.98
CA GLY A 494 -9.28 -0.23 20.99
C GLY A 494 -8.27 -1.24 21.55
N ILE A 495 -8.15 -1.40 22.88
CA ILE A 495 -7.35 -2.49 23.47
C ILE A 495 -8.08 -3.82 23.30
N ASP A 496 -9.37 -3.83 23.66
CA ASP A 496 -10.29 -4.95 23.50
C ASP A 496 -11.68 -4.38 23.19
N GLU A 497 -12.01 -4.35 21.91
CA GLU A 497 -13.27 -3.78 21.43
C GLU A 497 -14.49 -4.57 21.95
N ALA A 498 -14.37 -5.89 22.10
CA ALA A 498 -15.46 -6.72 22.59
C ALA A 498 -15.73 -6.45 24.08
N ALA A 499 -14.68 -6.34 24.90
CA ALA A 499 -14.81 -5.96 26.30
C ALA A 499 -15.38 -4.54 26.45
N TRP A 500 -14.93 -3.60 25.62
CA TRP A 500 -15.44 -2.22 25.59
C TRP A 500 -16.94 -2.18 25.34
N GLN A 501 -17.45 -2.90 24.33
CA GLN A 501 -18.88 -2.90 23.99
C GLN A 501 -19.76 -3.52 25.08
N ASN A 502 -19.24 -4.52 25.80
CA ASN A 502 -19.96 -5.21 26.87
C ASN A 502 -19.93 -4.48 28.22
N HIS A 503 -19.10 -3.43 28.36
CA HIS A 503 -18.99 -2.69 29.62
C HIS A 503 -20.23 -1.79 29.85
N PRO A 504 -20.73 -1.64 31.09
CA PRO A 504 -21.90 -0.79 31.41
C PRO A 504 -21.59 0.73 31.38
N TRP A 505 -21.04 1.25 30.28
CA TRP A 505 -20.78 2.68 30.08
C TRP A 505 -21.50 3.26 28.85
N PRO A 506 -22.84 3.19 28.78
CA PRO A 506 -23.59 3.58 27.58
C PRO A 506 -23.41 5.05 27.21
N HIS A 507 -23.28 5.95 28.19
CA HIS A 507 -23.11 7.39 27.92
C HIS A 507 -21.71 7.70 27.40
N LEU A 508 -20.68 7.06 27.96
CA LEU A 508 -19.30 7.18 27.49
C LEU A 508 -19.11 6.58 26.10
N GLN A 509 -19.70 5.42 25.82
CA GLN A 509 -19.67 4.80 24.50
C GLN A 509 -20.34 5.70 23.45
N ALA A 510 -21.53 6.25 23.75
CA ALA A 510 -22.23 7.17 22.85
C ALA A 510 -21.46 8.48 22.63
N TRP A 511 -20.85 9.01 23.69
CA TRP A 511 -19.98 10.19 23.62
C TRP A 511 -18.75 9.94 22.74
N LEU A 512 -18.07 8.81 22.93
CA LEU A 512 -16.89 8.46 22.14
C LEU A 512 -17.27 8.32 20.67
N LEU A 513 -18.33 7.56 20.37
CA LEU A 513 -18.80 7.35 19.01
C LEU A 513 -19.08 8.68 18.31
N ARG A 514 -19.89 9.56 18.93
CA ARG A 514 -20.23 10.89 18.41
C ARG A 514 -18.98 11.74 18.11
N LEU A 515 -17.97 11.69 18.98
CA LEU A 515 -16.76 12.49 18.80
C LEU A 515 -15.77 11.90 17.79
N THR A 516 -15.81 10.59 17.55
CA THR A 516 -14.97 9.92 16.55
C THR A 516 -15.62 9.81 15.18
N ASP A 517 -16.95 9.83 15.11
CA ASP A 517 -17.74 9.84 13.88
C ASP A 517 -18.04 11.29 13.46
N SER A 518 -16.99 12.06 13.20
CA SER A 518 -17.09 13.45 12.77
C SER A 518 -16.09 13.77 11.67
N ALA A 519 -16.48 14.65 10.75
CA ALA A 519 -15.61 15.12 9.66
C ALA A 519 -14.30 15.72 10.20
N LEU A 520 -14.38 16.46 11.32
CA LEU A 520 -13.20 16.99 12.00
C LEU A 520 -12.26 15.86 12.47
N PHE A 521 -12.81 14.79 13.05
CA PHE A 521 -11.99 13.67 13.50
C PHE A 521 -11.37 12.90 12.32
N GLU A 522 -12.13 12.71 11.24
CA GLU A 522 -11.62 12.11 10.00
C GLU A 522 -10.45 12.91 9.42
N GLN A 523 -10.60 14.23 9.32
CA GLN A 523 -9.56 15.17 8.85
C GLN A 523 -8.28 15.06 9.67
N VAL A 524 -8.35 15.12 11.00
CA VAL A 524 -7.12 15.01 11.83
C VAL A 524 -6.51 13.62 11.82
N MET A 525 -7.23 12.60 11.35
CA MET A 525 -6.76 11.23 11.21
C MET A 525 -6.26 10.91 9.80
N GLU A 526 -6.15 11.90 8.91
CA GLU A 526 -5.50 11.77 7.61
C GLU A 526 -4.08 11.18 7.75
N LYS A 527 -3.67 10.39 6.76
CA LYS A 527 -2.37 9.73 6.74
C LYS A 527 -1.39 10.51 5.89
N TYR A 528 -0.39 11.11 6.53
CA TYR A 528 0.74 11.76 5.87
C TYR A 528 1.94 10.81 5.71
N PRO A 529 2.78 10.98 4.68
CA PRO A 529 4.06 10.30 4.59
C PRO A 529 4.98 10.75 5.72
N ALA A 530 5.91 9.89 6.15
CA ALA A 530 6.96 10.28 7.09
C ALA A 530 7.78 11.44 6.49
N TRP A 531 7.96 12.51 7.26
CA TRP A 531 8.68 13.70 6.83
C TRP A 531 10.19 13.50 6.97
N HIS A 532 10.94 13.91 5.94
CA HIS A 532 12.40 13.97 5.97
C HIS A 532 12.91 15.43 6.02
N PRO A 533 14.08 15.71 6.64
CA PRO A 533 14.65 17.06 6.74
C PRO A 533 14.81 17.81 5.42
N ASP A 534 15.02 17.07 4.32
CA ASP A 534 15.19 17.64 2.97
C ASP A 534 13.84 17.95 2.28
N GLU A 535 12.71 17.67 2.94
CA GLU A 535 11.36 17.87 2.41
C GLU A 535 10.67 19.06 3.10
N ALA A 536 9.80 19.76 2.37
CA ALA A 536 8.85 20.65 2.99
C ALA A 536 7.81 19.82 3.77
N GLY A 537 7.32 20.33 4.91
CA GLY A 537 6.17 19.70 5.56
C GLY A 537 4.90 19.84 4.71
N VAL A 538 3.83 19.19 5.13
CA VAL A 538 2.55 19.21 4.42
C VAL A 538 1.67 20.31 4.96
N LEU A 539 0.92 21.00 4.09
CA LEU A 539 -0.08 21.98 4.55
C LEU A 539 -1.20 21.23 5.29
N PHE A 540 -1.34 21.53 6.57
CA PHE A 540 -2.44 21.10 7.42
C PHE A 540 -3.35 22.29 7.68
N ARG A 541 -4.65 22.08 7.61
CA ARG A 541 -5.69 23.08 7.85
C ARG A 541 -6.77 22.48 8.72
#